data_AF-A0A2A2T6A9-F1
#
_entry.id   AF-A0A2A2T6A9-F1
#
_cell.length_a   1.000
_cell.length_b   1.000
_cell.length_c   1.000
_cell.angle_alpha   90.00
_cell.angle_beta   90.00
_cell.angle_gamma   90.00
#
_symmetry.space_group_name_H-M   'P 1'
#
loop_
_entity.id
_entity.type
_entity.pdbx_description
1 polymer ?
#
loop_
_entity_poly.entity_id
_entity_poly.type
_entity_poly.pdbx_seq_one_letter_code
_entity_poly.pdbx_strand_id
1 'polypeptide(L)'
;MPPYSLDGKTFRSVSNTPNGEVDEQTRFHYRQQGDIVTAHYEGGQVRCGQLMARMLPDGRLDMRYHHLNSAGQFMLGQCLSTPERLPDGRLRFHEQWQWLSGDGSSGQSMIEEVSQ
;
A
#
# COMPACT_ATOMS: atom_id res chain seq x y z
N MET A 1 13.37 -10.91 -13.78
CA MET A 1 13.17 -11.31 -12.38
C MET A 1 12.86 -10.06 -11.57
N PRO A 2 11.99 -10.12 -10.55
CA PRO A 2 11.71 -8.97 -9.69
C PRO A 2 12.99 -8.43 -9.05
N PRO A 3 13.18 -7.09 -8.96
CA PRO A 3 14.39 -6.52 -8.38
C PRO A 3 14.54 -6.78 -6.86
N TYR A 4 13.44 -7.15 -6.18
CA TYR A 4 13.43 -7.56 -4.78
C TYR A 4 12.17 -8.38 -4.49
N SER A 5 12.15 -9.06 -3.33
CA SER A 5 10.98 -9.82 -2.85
C SER A 5 10.22 -9.06 -1.77
N LEU A 6 8.90 -9.06 -1.91
CA LEU A 6 7.91 -8.57 -0.94
C LEU A 6 7.16 -9.71 -0.24
N ASP A 7 7.39 -10.96 -0.63
CA ASP A 7 6.66 -12.09 -0.06
C ASP A 7 6.93 -12.22 1.45
N GLY A 8 5.87 -12.23 2.25
CA GLY A 8 5.94 -12.32 3.70
C GLY A 8 6.32 -11.03 4.42
N LYS A 9 6.53 -9.91 3.70
CA LYS A 9 6.83 -8.61 4.33
C LYS A 9 5.55 -7.97 4.87
N THR A 10 5.71 -7.22 5.96
CA THR A 10 4.64 -6.42 6.55
C THR A 10 5.04 -4.95 6.52
N PHE A 11 4.12 -4.09 6.10
CA PHE A 11 4.30 -2.64 6.07
C PHE A 11 3.30 -1.93 6.99
N ARG A 12 3.66 -0.73 7.44
CA ARG A 12 2.77 0.20 8.14
C ARG A 12 2.83 1.58 7.50
N SER A 13 1.75 2.34 7.59
CA SER A 13 1.79 3.75 7.19
C SER A 13 2.61 4.57 8.17
N VAL A 14 3.34 5.55 7.62
CA VAL A 14 4.17 6.51 8.36
C VAL A 14 3.68 7.93 8.10
N SER A 15 3.13 8.19 6.92
CA SER A 15 2.45 9.44 6.61
C SER A 15 1.40 9.24 5.54
N ASN A 16 0.38 10.08 5.57
CA ASN A 16 -0.67 10.14 4.56
C ASN A 16 -1.20 11.57 4.47
N THR A 17 -1.68 11.98 3.30
CA THR A 17 -2.42 13.24 3.18
C THR A 17 -3.74 13.14 3.96
N PRO A 18 -4.29 14.27 4.47
CA PRO A 18 -5.46 14.24 5.35
C PRO A 18 -6.73 13.62 4.76
N ASN A 19 -6.81 13.53 3.43
CA ASN A 19 -7.90 12.90 2.68
C ASN A 19 -7.69 11.39 2.43
N GLY A 20 -6.65 10.79 2.99
CA GLY A 20 -6.42 9.35 3.00
C GLY A 20 -7.00 8.68 4.25
N GLU A 21 -7.48 7.45 4.12
CA GLU A 21 -8.10 6.70 5.24
C GLU A 21 -7.14 5.74 5.96
N VAL A 22 -5.90 5.61 5.46
CA VAL A 22 -4.86 4.76 6.03
C VAL A 22 -3.99 5.56 7.01
N ASP A 23 -3.75 5.01 8.19
CA ASP A 23 -2.96 5.61 9.26
C ASP A 23 -1.89 4.65 9.85
N GLU A 24 -1.15 5.10 10.87
CA GLU A 24 -0.09 4.32 11.53
C GLU A 24 -0.55 3.02 12.18
N GLN A 25 -1.87 2.82 12.38
CA GLN A 25 -2.43 1.56 12.89
C GLN A 25 -2.66 0.56 11.76
N THR A 26 -2.71 1.02 10.52
CA THR A 26 -2.92 0.15 9.36
C THR A 26 -1.69 -0.73 9.13
N ARG A 27 -1.91 -2.04 8.98
CA ARG A 27 -0.89 -3.03 8.65
C ARG A 27 -1.21 -3.66 7.31
N PHE A 28 -0.19 -3.81 6.47
CA PHE A 28 -0.31 -4.44 5.16
C PHE A 28 0.55 -5.70 5.14
N HIS A 29 -0.07 -6.84 4.86
CA HIS A 29 0.60 -8.14 4.80
C HIS A 29 0.76 -8.58 3.35
N TYR A 30 1.98 -8.48 2.83
CA TYR A 30 2.28 -8.70 1.43
C TYR A 30 2.55 -10.19 1.11
N ARG A 31 2.09 -10.58 -0.08
CA ARG A 31 2.39 -11.83 -0.76
C ARG A 31 2.82 -11.53 -2.19
N GLN A 32 3.74 -12.32 -2.72
CA GLN A 32 4.24 -12.12 -4.07
C GLN A 32 4.42 -13.44 -4.82
N GLN A 33 4.00 -13.45 -6.08
CA GLN A 33 4.25 -14.51 -7.04
C GLN A 33 4.73 -13.91 -8.37
N GLY A 34 6.03 -14.02 -8.66
CA GLY A 34 6.60 -13.38 -9.84
C GLY A 34 6.53 -11.86 -9.76
N ASP A 35 5.97 -11.21 -10.79
CA ASP A 35 5.71 -9.76 -10.82
C ASP A 35 4.34 -9.37 -10.24
N ILE A 36 3.56 -10.32 -9.73
CA ILE A 36 2.26 -10.08 -9.11
C ILE A 36 2.44 -9.96 -7.59
N VAL A 37 1.95 -8.87 -7.03
CA VAL A 37 1.98 -8.57 -5.60
C VAL A 37 0.54 -8.42 -5.11
N THR A 38 0.20 -9.03 -3.98
CA THR A 38 -1.09 -8.88 -3.32
C THR A 38 -0.88 -8.58 -1.85
N ALA A 39 -1.79 -7.85 -1.21
CA ALA A 39 -1.77 -7.72 0.24
C ALA A 39 -3.18 -7.63 0.82
N HIS A 40 -3.31 -8.13 2.04
CA HIS A 40 -4.43 -7.82 2.92
C HIS A 40 -4.01 -6.71 3.87
N TYR A 41 -4.93 -5.80 4.18
CA TYR A 41 -4.65 -4.73 5.12
C TYR A 41 -5.87 -4.35 5.97
N GLU A 42 -5.59 -3.93 7.20
CA GLU A 42 -6.59 -3.54 8.20
C GLU A 42 -5.95 -2.66 9.26
N GLY A 43 -6.78 -1.95 10.04
CA GLY A 43 -6.34 -1.06 11.12
C GLY A 43 -6.78 0.39 10.89
N GLY A 44 -6.89 1.15 11.98
CA GLY A 44 -7.38 2.52 11.94
C GLY A 44 -8.82 2.61 11.42
N GLN A 45 -9.03 3.34 10.33
CA GLN A 45 -10.34 3.48 9.69
C GLN A 45 -10.67 2.32 8.75
N VAL A 46 -9.72 1.43 8.45
CA VAL A 46 -9.91 0.31 7.53
C VAL A 46 -10.34 -0.94 8.30
N ARG A 47 -11.55 -1.44 8.02
CA ARG A 47 -12.04 -2.70 8.61
C ARG A 47 -11.45 -3.92 7.93
N CYS A 48 -11.43 -3.92 6.59
CA CYS A 48 -10.87 -5.00 5.78
C CYS A 48 -10.57 -4.47 4.38
N GLY A 49 -9.32 -4.60 3.96
CA GLY A 49 -8.83 -4.14 2.68
C GLY A 49 -7.97 -5.17 1.95
N GLN A 50 -7.96 -5.05 0.63
CA GLN A 50 -7.14 -5.86 -0.26
C GLN A 50 -6.55 -4.99 -1.36
N LEU A 51 -5.34 -5.34 -1.79
CA LEU A 51 -4.70 -4.73 -2.94
C LEU A 51 -4.06 -5.79 -3.82
N MET A 52 -3.94 -5.45 -5.10
CA MET A 52 -3.19 -6.19 -6.10
C MET A 52 -2.37 -5.19 -6.90
N ALA A 53 -1.12 -5.53 -7.17
CA ALA A 53 -0.20 -4.71 -7.94
C ALA A 53 0.65 -5.53 -8.89
N ARG A 54 1.08 -4.87 -9.96
CA ARG A 54 2.15 -5.37 -10.82
C ARG A 54 3.45 -4.66 -10.48
N MET A 55 4.49 -5.44 -10.21
CA MET A 55 5.85 -4.95 -10.04
C MET A 55 6.47 -4.67 -11.41
N LEU A 56 6.79 -3.41 -11.64
CA LEU A 56 7.45 -2.94 -12.86
C LEU A 56 8.95 -3.32 -12.84
N PRO A 57 9.63 -3.30 -14.00
CA PRO A 57 11.06 -3.66 -14.07
C PRO A 57 11.98 -2.81 -13.20
N ASP A 58 11.60 -1.56 -12.91
CA ASP A 58 12.32 -0.64 -12.03
C ASP A 58 11.97 -0.82 -10.54
N GLY A 59 11.10 -1.78 -10.22
CA GLY A 59 10.67 -2.09 -8.87
C GLY A 59 9.49 -1.24 -8.38
N ARG A 60 8.94 -0.32 -9.16
CA ARG A 60 7.68 0.35 -8.77
C ARG A 60 6.51 -0.62 -8.79
N LEU A 61 5.48 -0.35 -8.00
CA LEU A 61 4.24 -1.12 -8.00
C LEU A 61 3.12 -0.27 -8.62
N ASP A 62 2.55 -0.74 -9.72
CA ASP A 62 1.28 -0.22 -10.25
C ASP A 62 0.13 -1.01 -9.60
N MET A 63 -0.62 -0.34 -8.72
CA MET A 63 -1.47 -0.96 -7.72
C MET A 63 -2.94 -0.54 -7.85
N ARG A 64 -3.85 -1.49 -7.63
CA ARG A 64 -5.27 -1.24 -7.39
C ARG A 64 -5.66 -1.81 -6.03
N TYR A 65 -6.44 -1.04 -5.29
CA TYR A 65 -6.82 -1.39 -3.93
C TYR A 65 -8.29 -1.08 -3.67
N HIS A 66 -8.87 -1.80 -2.72
CA HIS A 66 -10.21 -1.55 -2.24
C HIS A 66 -10.34 -1.97 -0.78
N HIS A 67 -11.25 -1.32 -0.05
CA HIS A 67 -11.55 -1.71 1.32
C HIS A 67 -12.94 -1.27 1.77
N LEU A 68 -13.37 -1.86 2.89
CA LEU A 68 -14.52 -1.40 3.66
C LEU A 68 -14.01 -0.51 4.81
N ASN A 69 -14.44 0.74 4.86
CA ASN A 69 -14.06 1.66 5.92
C ASN A 69 -14.94 1.47 7.19
N SER A 70 -14.60 2.19 8.26
CA SER A 70 -15.28 2.11 9.55
C SER A 70 -16.74 2.58 9.51
N ALA A 71 -17.10 3.39 8.51
CA ALA A 71 -18.46 3.82 8.21
C ALA A 71 -19.26 2.81 7.37
N GLY A 72 -18.65 1.69 6.95
CA GLY A 72 -19.30 0.67 6.13
C GLY A 72 -19.39 1.03 4.64
N GLN A 73 -18.54 1.93 4.17
CA GLN A 73 -18.48 2.35 2.77
C GLN A 73 -17.37 1.62 2.03
N PHE A 74 -17.64 1.24 0.77
CA PHE A 74 -16.62 0.69 -0.11
C PHE A 74 -15.80 1.81 -0.74
N MET A 75 -14.50 1.74 -0.53
CA MET A 75 -13.52 2.66 -1.08
C MET A 75 -12.65 1.92 -2.08
N LEU A 76 -12.39 2.53 -3.23
CA LEU A 76 -11.59 1.96 -4.32
C LEU A 76 -10.59 2.98 -4.81
N GLY A 77 -9.36 2.55 -5.12
CA GLY A 77 -8.35 3.46 -5.61
C GLY A 77 -7.26 2.81 -6.45
N GLN A 78 -6.44 3.68 -7.03
CA GLN A 78 -5.24 3.33 -7.74
C GLN A 78 -4.03 4.03 -7.12
N CYS A 79 -2.87 3.40 -7.21
CA CYS A 79 -1.65 3.94 -6.63
C CYS A 79 -0.42 3.52 -7.44
N LEU A 80 0.52 4.45 -7.58
CA LEU A 80 1.88 4.16 -8.00
C LEU A 80 2.80 4.23 -6.78
N SER A 81 3.38 3.09 -6.40
CA SER A 81 4.22 2.96 -5.21
C SER A 81 5.69 2.83 -5.62
N THR A 82 6.54 3.73 -5.11
CA THR A 82 7.96 3.84 -5.50
C THR A 82 8.87 3.41 -4.36
N PRO A 83 9.72 2.37 -4.55
CA PRO A 83 10.55 1.85 -3.47
C PRO A 83 11.74 2.75 -3.16
N GLU A 84 12.10 2.80 -1.88
CA GLU A 84 13.33 3.32 -1.31
C GLU A 84 13.91 2.24 -0.38
N ARG A 85 15.20 1.93 -0.51
CA ARG A 85 15.90 1.06 0.44
C ARG A 85 16.55 1.92 1.52
N LEU A 86 16.15 1.68 2.77
CA LEU A 86 16.70 2.38 3.93
C LEU A 86 18.10 1.86 4.30
N PRO A 87 18.90 2.63 5.06
CA PRO A 87 20.25 2.22 5.48
C PRO A 87 20.29 0.93 6.31
N ASP A 88 19.20 0.62 7.02
CA ASP A 88 19.04 -0.60 7.82
C ASP A 88 18.59 -1.82 7.00
N GLY A 89 18.43 -1.66 5.69
CA GLY A 89 18.03 -2.71 4.76
C GLY A 89 16.51 -2.86 4.57
N ARG A 90 15.69 -2.17 5.37
CA ARG A 90 14.23 -2.15 5.22
C ARG A 90 13.81 -1.44 3.95
N LEU A 91 12.61 -1.75 3.47
CA LEU A 91 11.97 -1.04 2.38
C LEU A 91 11.03 0.05 2.91
N ARG A 92 11.07 1.20 2.25
CA ARG A 92 10.08 2.26 2.35
C ARG A 92 9.46 2.46 0.97
N PHE A 93 8.20 2.82 0.92
CA PHE A 93 7.54 3.18 -0.33
C PHE A 93 6.97 4.58 -0.26
N HIS A 94 7.18 5.34 -1.33
CA HIS A 94 6.54 6.62 -1.60
C HIS A 94 5.37 6.40 -2.55
N GLU A 95 4.18 6.73 -2.11
CA GLU A 95 2.93 6.38 -2.77
C GLU A 95 2.26 7.63 -3.33
N GLN A 96 1.82 7.54 -4.58
CA GLN A 96 0.95 8.53 -5.22
C GLN A 96 -0.34 7.83 -5.56
N TRP A 97 -1.42 8.18 -4.88
CA TRP A 97 -2.69 7.50 -4.97
C TRP A 97 -3.82 8.41 -5.47
N GLN A 98 -4.86 7.79 -6.02
CA GLN A 98 -6.09 8.44 -6.43
C GLN A 98 -7.28 7.56 -6.10
N TRP A 99 -8.30 8.14 -5.48
CA TRP A 99 -9.60 7.49 -5.32
C TRP A 99 -10.28 7.32 -6.68
N LEU A 100 -10.84 6.14 -6.90
CA LEU A 100 -11.75 5.83 -8.02
C LEU A 100 -13.22 5.84 -7.57
N SER A 101 -13.45 5.85 -6.25
CA SER A 101 -14.72 6.08 -5.60
C SER A 101 -14.83 7.51 -5.07
N GLY A 102 -16.03 7.94 -4.68
CA GLY A 102 -16.23 9.22 -4.00
C GLY A 102 -15.91 10.42 -4.89
N ASP A 103 -15.11 11.35 -4.38
CA ASP A 103 -14.77 12.63 -5.02
C ASP A 103 -13.64 12.53 -6.06
N GLY A 104 -13.04 11.34 -6.22
CA GLY A 104 -11.93 11.12 -7.15
C GLY A 104 -10.63 11.83 -6.77
N SER A 105 -10.52 12.31 -5.52
CA SER A 105 -9.35 13.04 -5.06
C SER A 105 -8.10 12.17 -5.01
N SER A 106 -6.94 12.83 -5.03
CA SER A 106 -5.63 12.19 -5.01
C SER A 106 -4.81 12.66 -3.81
N GLY A 107 -3.76 11.91 -3.50
CA GLY A 107 -2.89 12.21 -2.38
C GLY A 107 -1.57 11.48 -2.45
N GLN A 108 -0.80 11.61 -1.38
CA GLN A 108 0.48 10.97 -1.21
C GLN A 108 0.55 10.30 0.15
N SER A 109 1.20 9.14 0.20
CA SER A 109 1.46 8.43 1.45
C SER A 109 2.87 7.85 1.45
N MET A 110 3.29 7.43 2.64
CA MET A 110 4.54 6.72 2.83
C MET A 110 4.29 5.53 3.74
N ILE A 111 4.72 4.34 3.29
CA ILE A 111 4.69 3.13 4.10
C ILE A 111 6.11 2.60 4.32
N GLU A 112 6.35 1.99 5.47
CA GLU A 112 7.63 1.39 5.82
C GLU A 112 7.47 -0.06 6.25
N GLU A 113 8.46 -0.87 5.88
CA GLU A 113 8.60 -2.23 6.36
C GLU A 113 8.74 -2.23 7.89
N VAL A 114 7.99 -3.11 8.53
CA VAL A 114 8.05 -3.34 9.97
C VAL A 114 9.12 -4.38 10.24
N SER A 115 10.08 -4.05 11.10
CA SER A 115 11.06 -5.03 11.61
C SER A 115 10.31 -6.13 12.36
N GLN A 116 10.66 -7.40 12.10
CA GLN A 116 10.23 -8.51 12.95
C GLN A 116 10.95 -8.49 14.29
#